data_AF-A0A1B6FX70-F1
#
_entry.id   AF-A0A1B6FX70-F1
#
_cell.length_a   1.000
_cell.length_b   1.000
_cell.length_c   1.000
_cell.angle_alpha   90.00
_cell.angle_beta   90.00
_cell.angle_gamma   90.00
#
_symmetry.space_group_name_H-M   'P 1'
#
loop_
_entity.id
_entity.type
_entity.pdbx_description
1 polymer ?
#
loop_
_entity_poly.entity_id
_entity_poly.type
_entity_poly.pdbx_seq_one_letter_code
_entity_poly.pdbx_strand_id
1 'polypeptide(L)'
;GVESLKYAGMIAGETSHAYDDVVTISMVTCRAIGIGSYLVRLGQRVIQIENSHIILTGYSALNKVLGLEVYASNNQLGGVQIMHQNGVSHAVEPTDLMGVYTILKWLSYVPRKRFDPVPILSPAMDVIDRDVEFTPTKVAYDPRHMLEGRQSPANANIWESGFFDRNSWMEILGPWAQTVVVGRAKLGGIPVGVVAVETRTVEVTLPADPANMDSEAKTISQAGQVWYPDSAFKTAQAIQDFRREDLPLFIFANWRGFSGGMKDMYDQVLKFGSYIVDALRQYTNPIIVYIPPFGELRGGSWAVVDPSINSKYMEMYADPDSRGGVLEAEGMVEIKFKKRDLIKAMHRLDPIIKELKSRLENSAATEPEGESHQTADIDKQISEREAALLPVYHQIAVKFADLHDTPVRMLEKDCITRIIEWKKSRKFLYWRLRRLLLQHQFIKSLIEAQPDLYFKQAYEMLRRWFIEDNDASEAYQWDNNNELIVQWLQKQQDLPTEKSRVKSNIQSVRRDAKLNEIKSILKDCPGISFDLIGDLVQKLNTNEKAEIIKILSQLTPTNPSASTTTDEIVD
;
A
#
# COMPACT_ATOMS: atom_id res chain seq x y z
N GLY A 1 -19.44 41.59 2.64
CA GLY A 1 -20.55 41.23 1.74
C GLY A 1 -20.17 40.01 0.91
N VAL A 2 -20.71 39.87 -0.31
CA VAL A 2 -20.39 38.75 -1.22
C VAL A 2 -18.93 38.74 -1.67
N GLU A 3 -18.23 39.87 -1.61
CA GLU A 3 -16.79 39.98 -1.86
C GLU A 3 -15.98 39.12 -0.89
N SER A 4 -16.38 39.03 0.38
CA SER A 4 -15.73 38.14 1.35
C SER A 4 -15.90 36.66 0.99
N LEU A 5 -17.06 36.28 0.44
CA LEU A 5 -17.32 34.91 -0.03
C LEU A 5 -16.49 34.57 -1.26
N LYS A 6 -16.31 35.52 -2.19
CA LYS A 6 -15.41 35.36 -3.34
C LYS A 6 -13.98 35.05 -2.90
N TYR A 7 -13.44 35.82 -1.95
CA TYR A 7 -12.09 35.59 -1.43
C TYR A 7 -11.99 34.33 -0.56
N ALA A 8 -13.04 33.97 0.18
CA ALA A 8 -13.14 32.70 0.88
C ALA A 8 -13.04 31.52 -0.11
N GLY A 9 -13.75 31.59 -1.24
CA GLY A 9 -13.64 30.59 -2.32
C GLY A 9 -12.24 30.53 -2.94
N MET A 10 -11.59 31.69 -3.13
CA MET A 10 -10.23 31.77 -3.66
C MET A 10 -9.22 31.00 -2.78
N ILE A 11 -9.23 31.23 -1.46
CA ILE A 11 -8.29 30.55 -0.55
C ILE A 11 -8.64 29.07 -0.34
N ALA A 12 -9.92 28.69 -0.46
CA ALA A 12 -10.31 27.27 -0.48
C ALA A 12 -9.75 26.56 -1.71
N GLY A 13 -9.85 27.18 -2.90
CA GLY A 13 -9.25 26.65 -4.12
C GLY A 13 -7.74 26.47 -4.00
N GLU A 14 -7.04 27.48 -3.49
CA GLU A 14 -5.59 27.43 -3.27
C GLU A 14 -5.21 26.33 -2.26
N THR A 15 -5.93 26.20 -1.15
CA THR A 15 -5.63 25.17 -0.13
C THR A 15 -5.86 23.76 -0.67
N SER A 16 -6.91 23.58 -1.50
CA SER A 16 -7.16 22.32 -2.19
C SER A 16 -6.01 21.95 -3.13
N HIS A 17 -5.51 22.92 -3.89
CA HIS A 17 -4.36 22.70 -4.78
C HIS A 17 -3.07 22.44 -3.98
N ALA A 18 -2.83 23.20 -2.92
CA ALA A 18 -1.67 23.06 -2.05
C ALA A 18 -1.58 21.68 -1.41
N TYR A 19 -2.72 21.06 -1.03
CA TYR A 19 -2.72 19.70 -0.50
C TYR A 19 -2.17 18.65 -1.49
N ASP A 20 -2.38 18.83 -2.79
CA ASP A 20 -1.89 17.89 -3.82
C ASP A 20 -0.40 18.10 -4.18
N ASP A 21 0.17 19.24 -3.81
CA ASP A 21 1.55 19.62 -4.15
C ASP A 21 2.51 19.58 -2.96
N VAL A 22 2.09 20.10 -1.79
CA VAL A 22 2.94 20.26 -0.61
C VAL A 22 2.31 19.66 0.64
N VAL A 23 3.14 19.41 1.65
CA VAL A 23 2.66 18.96 2.95
C VAL A 23 1.94 20.11 3.66
N THR A 24 0.67 19.87 3.96
CA THR A 24 -0.23 20.79 4.65
C THR A 24 -0.57 20.24 6.02
N ILE A 25 -0.42 21.07 7.06
CA ILE A 25 -0.74 20.74 8.46
C ILE A 25 -1.49 21.92 9.06
N SER A 26 -2.60 21.66 9.75
CA SER A 26 -3.41 22.67 10.41
C SER A 26 -3.46 22.42 11.92
N MET A 27 -3.36 23.48 12.73
CA MET A 27 -3.56 23.42 14.17
C MET A 27 -4.72 24.33 14.57
N VAL A 28 -5.68 23.77 15.31
CA VAL A 28 -6.88 24.48 15.79
C VAL A 28 -6.73 24.73 17.29
N THR A 29 -6.45 25.98 17.68
CA THR A 29 -6.15 26.36 19.08
C THR A 29 -7.38 26.87 19.85
N CYS A 30 -8.19 27.72 19.22
CA CYS A 30 -9.38 28.31 19.86
C CYS A 30 -10.65 27.88 19.13
N ARG A 31 -10.81 28.30 17.87
CA ARG A 31 -12.00 27.99 17.07
C ARG A 31 -11.71 28.15 15.59
N ALA A 32 -12.24 27.22 14.79
CA ALA A 32 -12.34 27.34 13.34
C ALA A 32 -13.83 27.42 12.98
N ILE A 33 -14.23 28.48 12.27
CA ILE A 33 -15.64 28.75 11.95
C ILE A 33 -15.80 28.97 10.45
N GLY A 34 -16.82 28.35 9.86
CA GLY A 34 -17.22 28.56 8.47
C GLY A 34 -16.11 28.19 7.49
N ILE A 35 -15.59 29.17 6.74
CA ILE A 35 -14.50 28.92 5.78
C ILE A 35 -13.23 28.40 6.47
N GLY A 36 -12.94 28.82 7.70
CA GLY A 36 -11.77 28.32 8.45
C GLY A 36 -11.83 26.81 8.66
N SER A 37 -13.02 26.25 8.89
CA SER A 37 -13.23 24.80 9.04
C SER A 37 -12.99 24.06 7.73
N TYR A 38 -13.40 24.63 6.59
CA TYR A 38 -13.08 24.06 5.28
C TYR A 38 -11.59 24.10 4.98
N LEU A 39 -10.88 25.19 5.30
CA LEU A 39 -9.42 25.26 5.09
C LEU A 39 -8.68 24.20 5.91
N VAL A 40 -9.07 24.04 7.17
CA VAL A 40 -8.55 22.99 8.07
C VAL A 40 -8.79 21.60 7.47
N ARG A 41 -10.00 21.32 6.96
CA ARG A 41 -10.31 20.04 6.33
C ARG A 41 -9.60 19.84 4.99
N LEU A 42 -9.48 20.87 4.16
CA LEU A 42 -8.79 20.82 2.87
C LEU A 42 -7.29 20.57 3.04
N GLY A 43 -6.68 21.11 4.10
CA GLY A 43 -5.31 20.77 4.51
C GLY A 43 -5.15 19.34 5.06
N GLN A 44 -6.26 18.62 5.27
CA GLN A 44 -6.39 17.25 5.77
C GLN A 44 -5.81 16.98 7.15
N ARG A 45 -4.53 17.24 7.39
CA ARG A 45 -3.79 16.82 8.59
C ARG A 45 -4.04 17.82 9.72
N VAL A 46 -4.93 17.48 10.64
CA VAL A 46 -5.42 18.41 11.65
C VAL A 46 -4.99 18.00 13.06
N ILE A 47 -4.43 18.94 13.80
CA ILE A 47 -4.18 18.85 15.24
C ILE A 47 -5.17 19.77 15.94
N GLN A 48 -5.96 19.22 16.86
CA GLN A 48 -7.00 19.98 17.57
C GLN A 48 -6.66 20.08 19.06
N ILE A 49 -6.70 21.28 19.62
CA ILE A 49 -6.48 21.47 21.06
C ILE A 49 -7.79 21.16 21.82
N GLU A 50 -7.72 20.50 22.98
CA GLU A 50 -8.87 19.94 23.73
C GLU A 50 -10.06 20.90 23.93
N ASN A 51 -9.79 22.19 24.15
CA ASN A 51 -10.82 23.21 24.38
C ASN A 51 -11.25 23.98 23.13
N SER A 52 -10.85 23.50 21.94
CA SER A 52 -11.15 24.14 20.66
C SER A 52 -12.28 23.44 19.90
N HIS A 53 -12.89 24.15 18.95
CA HIS A 53 -13.95 23.59 18.10
C HIS A 53 -13.83 23.98 16.63
N ILE A 54 -14.21 23.04 15.76
CA ILE A 54 -14.29 23.20 14.31
C ILE A 54 -15.77 23.14 13.92
N ILE A 55 -16.38 24.27 13.57
CA ILE A 55 -17.82 24.34 13.30
C ILE A 55 -18.12 25.08 11.99
N LEU A 56 -19.26 24.79 11.36
CA LEU A 56 -19.77 25.60 10.25
C LEU A 56 -20.61 26.76 10.78
N THR A 57 -21.54 26.44 11.69
CA THR A 57 -22.50 27.37 12.28
C THR A 57 -22.48 27.24 13.79
N GLY A 58 -22.55 28.36 14.51
CA GLY A 58 -22.58 28.39 15.98
C GLY A 58 -23.87 27.80 16.56
N TYR A 59 -23.77 27.20 17.75
CA TYR A 59 -24.90 26.54 18.41
C TYR A 59 -26.08 27.47 18.65
N SER A 60 -25.83 28.73 19.06
CA SER A 60 -26.90 29.71 19.31
C SER A 60 -27.69 30.06 18.05
N ALA A 61 -27.04 30.04 16.88
CA ALA A 61 -27.71 30.26 15.60
C ALA A 61 -28.58 29.05 15.22
N LEU A 62 -28.09 27.82 15.45
CA LEU A 62 -28.88 26.59 15.23
C LEU A 62 -30.12 26.56 16.14
N ASN A 63 -29.97 26.84 17.43
CA ASN A 63 -31.09 26.90 18.37
C ASN A 63 -32.14 27.93 17.94
N LYS A 64 -31.69 29.10 17.45
CA LYS A 64 -32.59 30.15 16.94
C LYS A 64 -33.35 29.70 15.69
N VAL A 65 -32.72 28.95 14.79
CA VAL A 65 -33.38 28.40 13.59
C VAL A 65 -34.37 27.30 13.93
N LEU A 66 -34.02 26.44 14.90
CA LEU A 66 -34.88 25.35 15.37
C LEU A 66 -36.01 25.84 16.29
N GLY A 67 -35.91 27.06 16.83
CA GLY A 67 -36.87 27.63 17.78
C GLY A 67 -36.82 27.00 19.18
N LEU A 68 -35.82 26.15 19.45
CA LEU A 68 -35.65 25.39 20.69
C LEU A 68 -34.17 25.39 21.10
N GLU A 69 -33.90 25.32 22.40
CA GLU A 69 -32.54 25.20 22.94
C GLU A 69 -32.03 23.75 22.85
N VAL A 70 -31.69 23.33 21.64
CA VAL A 70 -31.24 21.96 21.34
C VAL A 70 -29.78 21.71 21.77
N TYR A 71 -28.90 22.66 21.48
CA TYR A 71 -27.47 22.54 21.73
C TYR A 71 -27.01 23.48 22.86
N ALA A 72 -26.08 23.02 23.69
CA ALA A 72 -25.58 23.77 24.86
C ALA A 72 -24.22 24.45 24.62
N SER A 73 -23.43 23.99 23.65
CA SER A 73 -22.07 24.49 23.40
C SER A 73 -21.61 24.23 21.96
N ASN A 74 -20.73 25.08 21.44
CA ASN A 74 -20.04 24.82 20.17
C ASN A 74 -19.18 23.55 20.23
N ASN A 75 -18.64 23.20 21.40
CA ASN A 75 -17.87 21.97 21.56
C ASN A 75 -18.77 20.74 21.32
N GLN A 76 -20.07 20.81 21.61
CA GLN A 76 -21.01 19.71 21.32
C GLN A 76 -21.12 19.44 19.81
N LEU A 77 -20.87 20.44 18.96
CA LEU A 77 -20.97 20.35 17.50
C LEU A 77 -19.63 20.00 16.85
N GLY A 78 -18.53 20.52 17.38
CA GLY A 78 -17.23 20.46 16.70
C GLY A 78 -16.02 20.35 17.62
N GLY A 79 -16.23 20.03 18.89
CA GLY A 79 -15.14 19.74 19.83
C GLY A 79 -14.42 18.44 19.49
N VAL A 80 -13.38 18.12 20.27
CA VAL A 80 -12.54 16.94 20.05
C VAL A 80 -13.33 15.63 20.09
N GLN A 81 -14.36 15.55 20.93
CA GLN A 81 -15.23 14.38 21.03
C GLN A 81 -16.07 14.12 19.77
N ILE A 82 -16.19 15.10 18.86
CA ILE A 82 -16.80 14.91 17.54
C ILE A 82 -15.72 14.69 16.49
N MET A 83 -14.81 15.66 16.38
CA MET A 83 -13.87 15.73 15.26
C MET A 83 -12.75 14.70 15.34
N HIS A 84 -12.33 14.29 16.53
CA HIS A 84 -11.35 13.20 16.67
C HIS A 84 -12.03 11.83 16.47
N GLN A 85 -13.28 11.68 16.92
CA GLN A 85 -14.05 10.45 16.78
C GLN A 85 -14.54 10.16 15.35
N ASN A 86 -14.63 11.19 14.50
CA ASN A 86 -15.05 11.04 13.09
C ASN A 86 -13.90 11.15 12.08
N GLY A 87 -12.67 11.36 12.55
CA GLY A 87 -11.47 11.41 11.70
C GLY A 87 -11.17 12.74 11.03
N VAL A 88 -11.85 13.83 11.37
CA VAL A 88 -11.46 15.17 10.91
C VAL A 88 -10.18 15.64 11.61
N SER A 89 -10.04 15.33 12.90
CA SER A 89 -8.85 15.64 13.70
C SER A 89 -7.96 14.40 13.82
N HIS A 90 -6.76 14.48 13.26
CA HIS A 90 -5.77 13.39 13.28
C HIS A 90 -5.13 13.21 14.65
N ALA A 91 -4.92 14.28 15.40
CA ALA A 91 -4.41 14.24 16.78
C ALA A 91 -5.07 15.29 17.66
N VAL A 92 -5.07 15.02 18.97
CA VAL A 92 -5.55 15.93 20.01
C VAL A 92 -4.43 16.21 20.99
N GLU A 93 -4.25 17.49 21.34
CA GLU A 93 -3.21 17.93 22.28
C GLU A 93 -3.80 18.85 23.36
N PRO A 94 -3.25 18.84 24.58
CA PRO A 94 -3.82 19.61 25.69
C PRO A 94 -3.50 21.11 25.59
N THR A 95 -2.40 21.48 24.92
CA THR A 95 -1.93 22.88 24.85
C THR A 95 -1.34 23.20 23.48
N ASP A 96 -1.33 24.48 23.11
CA ASP A 96 -0.75 24.97 21.86
C ASP A 96 0.72 24.57 21.71
N LEU A 97 1.50 24.57 22.80
CA LEU A 97 2.90 24.17 22.78
C LEU A 97 3.07 22.69 22.40
N MET A 98 2.22 21.81 22.96
CA MET A 98 2.22 20.39 22.58
C MET A 98 1.71 20.22 21.14
N GLY A 99 0.75 21.03 20.69
CA GLY A 99 0.33 21.09 19.29
C GLY A 99 1.51 21.39 18.35
N VAL A 100 2.31 22.41 18.64
CA VAL A 100 3.52 22.76 17.88
C VAL A 100 4.56 21.64 17.94
N TYR A 101 4.77 21.02 19.11
CA TYR A 101 5.65 19.87 19.23
C TYR A 101 5.23 18.72 18.31
N THR A 102 3.93 18.42 18.25
CA THR A 102 3.37 17.38 17.38
C THR A 102 3.51 17.76 15.89
N ILE A 103 3.36 19.02 15.50
CA ILE A 103 3.69 19.49 14.14
C ILE A 103 5.15 19.18 13.79
N LEU A 104 6.10 19.56 14.67
CA LEU A 104 7.52 19.32 14.44
C LEU A 104 7.84 17.82 14.40
N LYS A 105 7.17 17.02 15.25
CA LYS A 105 7.27 15.57 15.23
C LYS A 105 6.79 15.01 13.91
N TRP A 106 5.66 15.46 13.35
CA TRP A 106 5.16 15.05 12.04
C TRP A 106 6.13 15.41 10.92
N LEU A 107 6.65 16.64 10.91
CA LEU A 107 7.65 17.09 9.95
C LEU A 107 8.95 16.27 10.01
N SER A 108 9.28 15.67 11.16
CA SER A 108 10.47 14.81 11.30
C SER A 108 10.43 13.50 10.48
N TYR A 109 9.26 13.13 9.94
CA TYR A 109 9.10 11.99 9.04
C TYR A 109 9.08 12.41 7.56
N VAL A 110 8.77 13.68 7.28
CA VAL A 110 8.50 14.19 5.93
C VAL A 110 9.77 14.74 5.27
N PRO A 111 9.97 14.57 3.96
CA PRO A 111 11.05 15.23 3.23
C PRO A 111 11.01 16.77 3.33
N ARG A 112 12.17 17.42 3.22
CA ARG A 112 12.27 18.89 3.29
C ARG A 112 11.53 19.57 2.14
N LYS A 113 11.53 18.97 0.95
CA LYS A 113 10.84 19.43 -0.26
C LYS A 113 10.23 18.24 -0.97
N ARG A 114 9.21 18.51 -1.79
CA ARG A 114 8.64 17.50 -2.68
C ARG A 114 9.74 16.85 -3.52
N PHE A 115 9.70 15.53 -3.65
CA PHE A 115 10.67 14.73 -4.38
C PHE A 115 12.11 14.68 -3.80
N ASP A 116 12.40 15.32 -2.67
CA ASP A 116 13.62 15.05 -1.93
C ASP A 116 13.54 13.65 -1.29
N PRO A 117 14.68 12.98 -1.05
CA PRO A 117 14.69 11.72 -0.32
C PRO A 117 14.16 11.91 1.11
N VAL A 118 13.51 10.87 1.63
CA VAL A 118 13.03 10.85 3.02
C VAL A 118 14.18 11.04 4.03
N PRO A 119 13.93 11.72 5.16
CA PRO A 119 14.96 12.00 6.16
C PRO A 119 15.30 10.73 6.95
N ILE A 120 16.32 10.01 6.47
CA ILE A 120 16.81 8.79 7.15
C ILE A 120 17.78 9.20 8.24
N LEU A 121 17.38 8.95 9.50
CA LEU A 121 18.21 9.21 10.67
C LEU A 121 18.85 7.89 11.12
N SER A 122 20.15 7.87 11.38
CA SER A 122 20.76 6.68 11.97
C SER A 122 20.10 6.38 13.33
N PRO A 123 19.58 5.17 13.55
CA PRO A 123 18.92 4.84 14.81
C PRO A 123 19.97 4.84 15.92
N ALA A 124 19.80 5.72 16.91
CA ALA A 124 20.77 5.86 18.01
C ALA A 124 20.79 4.65 18.96
N MET A 125 19.70 3.86 19.00
CA MET A 125 19.53 2.76 19.96
C MET A 125 18.97 1.46 19.35
N ASP A 126 18.25 1.52 18.23
CA ASP A 126 17.55 0.36 17.67
C ASP A 126 18.31 -0.22 16.47
N VAL A 127 18.99 -1.35 16.70
CA VAL A 127 19.82 -2.02 15.69
C VAL A 127 18.95 -2.68 14.62
N ILE A 128 19.36 -2.56 13.36
CA ILE A 128 18.65 -3.15 12.21
C ILE A 128 18.61 -4.68 12.27
N ASP A 129 19.71 -5.29 12.74
CA ASP A 129 19.94 -6.73 12.74
C ASP A 129 19.27 -7.48 13.91
N ARG A 130 18.51 -6.80 14.77
CA ARG A 130 17.80 -7.48 15.85
C ARG A 130 16.59 -8.25 15.32
N ASP A 131 16.23 -9.30 16.05
CA ASP A 131 14.96 -10.00 15.84
C ASP A 131 13.78 -9.18 16.38
N VAL A 132 12.59 -9.48 15.88
CA VAL A 132 11.32 -9.02 16.45
C VAL A 132 10.89 -10.00 17.54
N GLU A 133 10.83 -9.52 18.79
CA GLU A 133 10.57 -10.38 19.96
C GLU A 133 9.08 -10.59 20.22
N PHE A 134 8.25 -9.56 20.06
CA PHE A 134 6.81 -9.73 20.14
C PHE A 134 6.30 -10.45 18.90
N THR A 135 5.70 -11.62 19.07
CA THR A 135 5.10 -12.38 17.96
C THR A 135 3.57 -12.33 18.03
N PRO A 136 2.88 -11.90 16.96
CA PRO A 136 1.45 -12.05 16.82
C PRO A 136 0.94 -13.45 17.16
N THR A 137 -0.22 -13.54 17.80
CA THR A 137 -0.83 -14.81 18.18
C THR A 137 -2.15 -15.02 17.46
N LYS A 138 -2.64 -16.27 17.43
CA LYS A 138 -3.99 -16.59 16.96
C LYS A 138 -5.09 -15.95 17.84
N VAL A 139 -4.81 -15.74 19.13
CA VAL A 139 -5.70 -15.01 20.04
C VAL A 139 -5.60 -13.51 19.73
N ALA A 140 -6.73 -12.80 19.82
CA ALA A 140 -6.79 -11.37 19.58
C ALA A 140 -5.82 -10.59 20.50
N TYR A 141 -5.13 -9.61 19.92
CA TYR A 141 -4.12 -8.78 20.55
C TYR A 141 -4.21 -7.35 20.02
N ASP A 142 -3.64 -6.38 20.76
CA ASP A 142 -3.49 -5.02 20.27
C ASP A 142 -2.40 -4.97 19.18
N PRO A 143 -2.71 -4.60 17.93
CA PRO A 143 -1.71 -4.52 16.86
C PRO A 143 -0.58 -3.55 17.20
N ARG A 144 -0.78 -2.55 18.06
CA ARG A 144 0.28 -1.62 18.48
C ARG A 144 1.47 -2.35 19.08
N HIS A 145 1.24 -3.45 19.82
CA HIS A 145 2.31 -4.27 20.39
C HIS A 145 3.23 -4.87 19.31
N MET A 146 2.70 -5.24 18.13
CA MET A 146 3.53 -5.75 17.04
C MET A 146 4.32 -4.64 16.34
N LEU A 147 3.81 -3.40 16.39
CA LEU A 147 4.42 -2.25 15.75
C LEU A 147 5.53 -1.66 16.62
N GLU A 148 5.22 -1.26 17.86
CA GLU A 148 6.14 -0.53 18.74
C GLU A 148 6.79 -1.40 19.83
N GLY A 149 6.23 -2.58 20.08
CA GLY A 149 6.61 -3.46 21.19
C GLY A 149 5.73 -3.27 22.42
N ARG A 150 6.01 -4.03 23.47
CA ARG A 150 5.32 -3.91 24.75
C ARG A 150 6.22 -4.32 25.90
N GLN A 151 5.83 -3.96 27.12
CA GLN A 151 6.44 -4.52 28.32
C GLN A 151 6.01 -5.98 28.48
N SER A 152 6.96 -6.88 28.78
CA SER A 152 6.67 -8.31 28.86
C SER A 152 5.71 -8.61 30.02
N PRO A 153 4.62 -9.36 29.80
CA PRO A 153 3.71 -9.75 30.89
C PRO A 153 4.37 -10.62 31.97
N ALA A 154 5.41 -11.38 31.60
CA ALA A 154 6.10 -12.29 32.52
C ALA A 154 7.15 -11.58 33.39
N ASN A 155 7.71 -10.47 32.90
CA ASN A 155 8.73 -9.71 33.61
C ASN A 155 8.67 -8.23 33.23
N ALA A 156 8.28 -7.39 34.18
CA ALA A 156 8.20 -5.94 33.98
C ALA A 156 9.55 -5.30 33.61
N ASN A 157 10.68 -5.94 33.89
CA ASN A 157 12.00 -5.40 33.52
C ASN A 157 12.40 -5.70 32.06
N ILE A 158 11.63 -6.53 31.35
CA ILE A 158 11.92 -6.92 29.97
C ILE A 158 10.97 -6.22 29.01
N TRP A 159 11.53 -5.58 28.00
CA TRP A 159 10.79 -5.00 26.88
C TRP A 159 10.80 -5.97 25.71
N GLU A 160 9.62 -6.39 25.25
CA GLU A 160 9.45 -7.17 24.03
C GLU A 160 9.42 -6.19 22.86
N SER A 161 10.49 -6.18 22.07
CA SER A 161 10.61 -5.29 20.91
C SER A 161 9.63 -5.64 19.79
N GLY A 162 8.99 -4.60 19.24
CA GLY A 162 8.13 -4.69 18.06
C GLY A 162 8.91 -4.60 16.75
N PHE A 163 8.18 -4.52 15.64
CA PHE A 163 8.74 -4.47 14.29
C PHE A 163 9.48 -3.17 13.99
N PHE A 164 8.92 -2.03 14.38
CA PHE A 164 9.50 -0.71 14.12
C PHE A 164 10.48 -0.28 15.21
N ASP A 165 11.16 0.84 14.95
CA ASP A 165 12.12 1.43 15.88
C ASP A 165 11.42 1.86 17.16
N ARG A 166 12.03 1.57 18.32
CA ARG A 166 11.47 1.94 19.63
C ARG A 166 11.15 3.44 19.70
N ASN A 167 9.97 3.78 20.21
CA ASN A 167 9.44 5.14 20.34
C ASN A 167 9.30 5.91 19.01
N SER A 168 9.34 5.23 17.87
CA SER A 168 9.10 5.85 16.55
C SER A 168 7.64 5.83 16.13
N TRP A 169 6.80 4.97 16.74
CA TRP A 169 5.39 4.87 16.44
C TRP A 169 4.65 6.15 16.81
N MET A 170 3.79 6.60 15.91
CA MET A 170 2.95 7.77 16.10
C MET A 170 1.63 7.55 15.37
N GLU A 171 0.65 7.10 16.15
CA GLU A 171 -0.71 6.88 15.68
C GLU A 171 -1.40 8.21 15.34
N ILE A 172 -2.21 8.19 14.29
CA ILE A 172 -3.12 9.27 13.90
C ILE A 172 -4.52 8.69 13.74
N LEU A 173 -5.55 9.53 13.94
CA LEU A 173 -6.96 9.14 13.78
C LEU A 173 -7.36 7.98 14.72
N GLY A 174 -6.74 7.89 15.90
CA GLY A 174 -6.86 6.75 16.82
C GLY A 174 -8.29 6.32 17.15
N PRO A 175 -9.15 7.21 17.69
CA PRO A 175 -10.48 6.82 18.17
C PRO A 175 -11.53 6.63 17.07
N TRP A 176 -11.25 7.06 15.82
CA TRP A 176 -12.13 6.87 14.69
C TRP A 176 -11.82 5.56 13.96
N ALA A 177 -12.84 4.76 13.62
CA ALA A 177 -12.70 3.51 12.88
C ALA A 177 -11.57 2.62 13.44
N GLN A 178 -11.66 2.25 14.72
CA GLN A 178 -10.57 1.63 15.48
C GLN A 178 -10.24 0.19 15.02
N THR A 179 -11.04 -0.38 14.11
CA THR A 179 -10.74 -1.65 13.44
C THR A 179 -9.50 -1.58 12.56
N VAL A 180 -9.07 -0.37 12.16
CA VAL A 180 -7.79 -0.12 11.48
C VAL A 180 -6.96 0.89 12.25
N VAL A 181 -5.68 0.59 12.42
CA VAL A 181 -4.69 1.43 13.08
C VAL A 181 -3.79 2.03 12.01
N VAL A 182 -3.66 3.36 12.00
CA VAL A 182 -2.86 4.08 11.00
C VAL A 182 -1.93 5.06 11.68
N GLY A 183 -0.73 5.23 11.14
CA GLY A 183 0.28 6.05 11.79
C GLY A 183 1.56 6.15 10.99
N ARG A 184 2.55 6.81 11.59
CA ARG A 184 3.92 6.89 11.05
C ARG A 184 4.85 6.14 11.99
N ALA A 185 5.88 5.53 11.42
CA ALA A 185 6.93 4.85 12.17
C ALA A 185 8.29 5.02 11.49
N LYS A 186 9.36 4.53 12.12
CA LYS A 186 10.68 4.41 11.50
C LYS A 186 11.13 2.95 11.50
N LEU A 187 11.70 2.49 10.38
CA LEU A 187 12.32 1.18 10.24
C LEU A 187 13.81 1.38 9.96
N GLY A 188 14.67 1.13 10.95
CA GLY A 188 16.10 1.39 10.87
C GLY A 188 16.41 2.84 10.51
N GLY A 189 15.59 3.78 11.00
CA GLY A 189 15.70 5.20 10.68
C GLY A 189 14.91 5.70 9.48
N ILE A 190 14.40 4.80 8.62
CA ILE A 190 13.63 5.17 7.42
C ILE A 190 12.19 5.47 7.84
N PRO A 191 11.67 6.71 7.65
CA PRO A 191 10.29 7.02 7.98
C PRO A 191 9.32 6.37 6.99
N VAL A 192 8.24 5.82 7.53
CA VAL A 192 7.21 5.12 6.74
C VAL A 192 5.82 5.43 7.27
N GLY A 193 4.84 5.48 6.37
CA GLY A 193 3.42 5.37 6.71
C GLY A 193 3.08 3.91 6.99
N VAL A 194 2.15 3.67 7.91
CA VAL A 194 1.79 2.32 8.36
C VAL A 194 0.28 2.19 8.47
N VAL A 195 -0.23 1.08 7.97
CA VAL A 195 -1.60 0.61 8.17
C VAL A 195 -1.54 -0.79 8.77
N ALA A 196 -2.23 -1.00 9.88
CA ALA A 196 -2.35 -2.27 10.58
C ALA A 196 -3.80 -2.53 10.98
N VAL A 197 -4.12 -3.79 11.30
CA VAL A 197 -5.51 -4.21 11.55
C VAL A 197 -5.69 -4.61 13.01
N GLU A 198 -6.75 -4.11 13.64
CA GLU A 198 -7.17 -4.56 14.96
C GLU A 198 -7.79 -5.95 14.87
N THR A 199 -7.41 -6.82 15.80
CA THR A 199 -7.88 -8.21 15.83
C THR A 199 -8.97 -8.43 16.87
N ARG A 200 -9.05 -7.54 17.87
CA ARG A 200 -10.11 -7.55 18.88
C ARG A 200 -11.39 -6.97 18.30
N THR A 201 -12.51 -7.37 18.89
CA THR A 201 -13.78 -6.69 18.66
C THR A 201 -13.72 -5.28 19.26
N VAL A 202 -14.08 -4.29 18.46
CA VAL A 202 -14.11 -2.88 18.82
C VAL A 202 -15.55 -2.49 19.14
N GLU A 203 -15.74 -1.72 20.21
CA GLU A 203 -17.03 -1.10 20.53
C GLU A 203 -17.00 0.38 20.19
N VAL A 204 -17.90 0.80 19.29
CA VAL A 204 -18.05 2.19 18.86
C VAL A 204 -19.35 2.73 19.45
N THR A 205 -19.25 3.75 20.30
CA THR A 205 -20.41 4.44 20.87
C THR A 205 -20.80 5.60 19.96
N LEU A 206 -21.94 5.49 19.29
CA LEU A 206 -22.53 6.58 18.53
C LEU A 206 -23.29 7.51 19.49
N PRO A 207 -23.02 8.82 19.50
CA PRO A 207 -23.75 9.76 20.34
C PRO A 207 -25.21 9.88 19.88
N ALA A 208 -26.10 10.16 20.83
CA ALA A 208 -27.48 10.54 20.53
C ALA A 208 -27.52 11.87 19.78
N ASP A 209 -28.46 12.03 18.86
CA ASP A 209 -28.74 13.31 18.21
C ASP A 209 -29.62 14.18 19.11
N PRO A 210 -29.11 15.30 19.66
CA PRO A 210 -29.90 16.18 20.53
C PRO A 210 -31.13 16.78 19.84
N ALA A 211 -31.11 16.88 18.50
CA ALA A 211 -32.23 17.43 17.73
C ALA A 211 -33.38 16.43 17.55
N ASN A 212 -33.17 15.15 17.86
CA ASN A 212 -34.17 14.11 17.74
C ASN A 212 -34.42 13.43 19.10
N MET A 213 -35.62 13.62 19.65
CA MET A 213 -35.99 13.09 20.97
C MET A 213 -36.00 11.56 21.05
N ASP A 214 -36.21 10.87 19.93
CA ASP A 214 -36.21 9.41 19.88
C ASP A 214 -34.78 8.83 19.70
N SER A 215 -33.77 9.70 19.56
CA SER A 215 -32.38 9.29 19.42
C SER A 215 -31.76 8.98 20.77
N GLU A 216 -31.19 7.79 20.87
CA GLU A 216 -30.40 7.35 22.03
C GLU A 216 -28.97 7.01 21.59
N ALA A 217 -28.03 7.07 22.55
CA ALA A 217 -26.67 6.65 22.29
C ALA A 217 -26.64 5.14 22.05
N LYS A 218 -25.98 4.72 20.97
CA LYS A 218 -25.94 3.31 20.54
C LYS A 218 -24.52 2.81 20.50
N THR A 219 -24.27 1.70 21.18
CA THR A 219 -22.98 1.01 21.10
C THR A 219 -23.06 -0.07 20.05
N ILE A 220 -22.23 0.03 19.02
CA ILE A 220 -22.12 -0.94 17.93
C ILE A 220 -20.82 -1.71 18.12
N SER A 221 -20.93 -3.03 18.02
CA SER A 221 -19.79 -3.93 18.02
C SER A 221 -19.31 -4.16 16.59
N GLN A 222 -18.03 -3.87 16.32
CA GLN A 222 -17.35 -4.11 15.06
C GLN A 222 -16.33 -5.24 15.25
N ALA A 223 -16.40 -6.28 14.44
CA ALA A 223 -15.45 -7.38 14.49
C ALA A 223 -14.06 -6.92 14.02
N GLY A 224 -13.00 -7.41 14.68
CA GLY A 224 -11.64 -7.25 14.19
C GLY A 224 -11.45 -7.97 12.83
N GLN A 225 -10.39 -7.63 12.11
CA GLN A 225 -10.06 -8.22 10.80
C GLN A 225 -11.12 -8.00 9.69
N VAL A 226 -12.02 -7.03 9.84
CA VAL A 226 -13.08 -6.73 8.85
C VAL A 226 -13.02 -5.26 8.44
N TRP A 227 -13.18 -4.97 7.14
CA TRP A 227 -13.39 -3.61 6.66
C TRP A 227 -14.86 -3.22 6.69
N TYR A 228 -15.17 -2.24 7.52
CA TYR A 228 -16.41 -1.47 7.58
C TYR A 228 -16.29 -0.17 6.76
N PRO A 229 -17.40 0.53 6.45
CA PRO A 229 -17.37 1.79 5.69
C PRO A 229 -16.37 2.82 6.23
N ASP A 230 -16.35 2.99 7.56
CA ASP A 230 -15.48 3.91 8.27
C ASP A 230 -13.99 3.52 8.16
N SER A 231 -13.66 2.26 8.37
CA SER A 231 -12.30 1.73 8.30
C SER A 231 -11.76 1.69 6.87
N ALA A 232 -12.60 1.40 5.87
CA ALA A 232 -12.23 1.50 4.47
C ALA A 232 -11.93 2.95 4.08
N PHE A 233 -12.75 3.90 4.54
CA PHE A 233 -12.51 5.33 4.31
C PHE A 233 -11.25 5.82 5.02
N LYS A 234 -11.04 5.44 6.29
CA LYS A 234 -9.82 5.74 7.06
C LYS A 234 -8.56 5.20 6.37
N THR A 235 -8.62 3.97 5.86
CA THR A 235 -7.52 3.34 5.13
C THR A 235 -7.20 4.12 3.86
N ALA A 236 -8.22 4.43 3.03
CA ALA A 236 -8.02 5.18 1.79
C ALA A 236 -7.48 6.59 2.04
N GLN A 237 -8.00 7.29 3.06
CA GLN A 237 -7.52 8.62 3.46
C GLN A 237 -6.05 8.56 3.92
N ALA A 238 -5.68 7.61 4.78
CA ALA A 238 -4.31 7.47 5.25
C ALA A 238 -3.32 7.22 4.10
N ILE A 239 -3.68 6.35 3.14
CA ILE A 239 -2.86 6.10 1.94
C ILE A 239 -2.70 7.38 1.11
N GLN A 240 -3.77 8.16 0.94
CA GLN A 240 -3.73 9.43 0.22
C GLN A 240 -2.87 10.49 0.92
N ASP A 241 -2.91 10.56 2.25
CA ASP A 241 -2.12 11.48 3.07
C ASP A 241 -0.63 11.11 2.99
N PHE A 242 -0.26 9.83 3.18
CA PHE A 242 1.13 9.36 3.13
C PHE A 242 1.75 9.47 1.74
N ARG A 243 0.96 9.26 0.69
CA ARG A 243 1.41 9.51 -0.69
C ARG A 243 1.89 10.95 -0.88
N ARG A 244 1.11 11.92 -0.39
CA ARG A 244 1.42 13.36 -0.52
C ARG A 244 2.53 13.82 0.41
N GLU A 245 2.88 13.01 1.40
CA GLU A 245 4.07 13.19 2.24
C GLU A 245 5.32 12.56 1.63
N ASP A 246 5.21 11.97 0.44
CA ASP A 246 6.28 11.22 -0.23
C ASP A 246 6.85 10.07 0.65
N LEU A 247 6.01 9.47 1.50
CA LEU A 247 6.42 8.38 2.37
C LEU A 247 6.29 7.01 1.68
N PRO A 248 7.17 6.04 1.97
CA PRO A 248 6.89 4.63 1.74
C PRO A 248 5.78 4.13 2.67
N LEU A 249 5.08 3.07 2.26
CA LEU A 249 3.94 2.53 3.00
C LEU A 249 4.15 1.07 3.41
N PHE A 250 3.88 0.75 4.67
CA PHE A 250 3.72 -0.62 5.15
C PHE A 250 2.24 -0.91 5.42
N ILE A 251 1.77 -2.04 4.90
CA ILE A 251 0.44 -2.56 5.20
C ILE A 251 0.62 -3.93 5.87
N PHE A 252 0.39 -4.00 7.18
CA PHE A 252 0.31 -5.27 7.91
C PHE A 252 -1.08 -5.87 7.69
N ALA A 253 -1.23 -6.61 6.60
CA ALA A 253 -2.51 -7.08 6.10
C ALA A 253 -3.04 -8.25 6.94
N ASN A 254 -4.22 -8.07 7.53
CA ASN A 254 -4.88 -9.10 8.34
C ASN A 254 -6.40 -8.94 8.29
N TRP A 255 -6.97 -9.02 7.07
CA TRP A 255 -8.40 -8.87 6.82
C TRP A 255 -9.03 -10.14 6.24
N ARG A 256 -10.13 -10.59 6.85
CA ARG A 256 -10.99 -11.67 6.37
C ARG A 256 -11.94 -11.23 5.25
N GLY A 257 -12.12 -9.93 5.07
CA GLY A 257 -12.99 -9.39 4.04
C GLY A 257 -13.56 -8.02 4.39
N PHE A 258 -14.48 -7.58 3.54
CA PHE A 258 -15.36 -6.44 3.79
C PHE A 258 -16.62 -6.92 4.51
N SER A 259 -17.22 -6.05 5.33
CA SER A 259 -18.54 -6.33 5.91
C SER A 259 -19.59 -6.37 4.79
N GLY A 260 -20.19 -7.55 4.60
CA GLY A 260 -21.28 -7.79 3.63
C GLY A 260 -22.68 -7.61 4.22
N GLY A 261 -22.80 -7.09 5.44
CA GLY A 261 -24.09 -6.87 6.09
C GLY A 261 -24.94 -5.83 5.36
N MET A 262 -26.27 -5.98 5.39
CA MET A 262 -27.22 -5.08 4.72
C MET A 262 -26.97 -3.60 5.09
N LYS A 263 -26.72 -3.32 6.37
CA LYS A 263 -26.42 -1.97 6.86
C LYS A 263 -25.14 -1.40 6.26
N ASP A 264 -24.03 -2.14 6.31
CA ASP A 264 -22.74 -1.64 5.80
C ASP A 264 -22.73 -1.48 4.27
N MET A 265 -23.48 -2.33 3.58
CA MET A 265 -23.73 -2.18 2.14
C MET A 265 -24.55 -0.93 1.83
N TYR A 266 -25.60 -0.65 2.63
CA TYR A 266 -26.39 0.58 2.54
C TYR A 266 -25.54 1.83 2.86
N ASP A 267 -24.64 1.71 3.85
CA ASP A 267 -23.66 2.71 4.25
C ASP A 267 -22.45 2.77 3.29
N GLN A 268 -22.58 2.18 2.10
CA GLN A 268 -21.72 2.40 0.93
C GLN A 268 -20.29 1.86 1.08
N VAL A 269 -20.10 0.77 1.83
CA VAL A 269 -18.79 0.11 1.98
C VAL A 269 -18.07 -0.13 0.65
N LEU A 270 -18.80 -0.46 -0.42
CA LEU A 270 -18.24 -0.66 -1.77
C LEU A 270 -17.57 0.60 -2.35
N LYS A 271 -18.12 1.80 -2.10
CA LYS A 271 -17.51 3.05 -2.57
C LYS A 271 -16.16 3.26 -1.88
N PHE A 272 -16.12 3.09 -0.57
CA PHE A 272 -14.89 3.25 0.21
C PHE A 272 -13.85 2.17 -0.12
N GLY A 273 -14.28 0.94 -0.40
CA GLY A 273 -13.42 -0.12 -0.92
C GLY A 273 -12.74 0.27 -2.24
N SER A 274 -13.47 0.90 -3.17
CA SER A 274 -12.87 1.38 -4.43
C SER A 274 -11.83 2.49 -4.23
N TYR A 275 -12.00 3.35 -3.21
CA TYR A 275 -11.04 4.41 -2.92
C TYR A 275 -9.69 3.90 -2.44
N ILE A 276 -9.62 2.71 -1.84
CA ILE A 276 -8.35 2.05 -1.50
C ILE A 276 -7.58 1.74 -2.77
N VAL A 277 -8.25 1.15 -3.77
CA VAL A 277 -7.65 0.83 -5.08
C VAL A 277 -7.17 2.10 -5.79
N ASP A 278 -8.00 3.15 -5.81
CA ASP A 278 -7.62 4.43 -6.40
C ASP A 278 -6.42 5.06 -5.71
N ALA A 279 -6.35 5.00 -4.37
CA ALA A 279 -5.25 5.53 -3.60
C ALA A 279 -3.93 4.77 -3.86
N LEU A 280 -3.97 3.43 -3.88
CA LEU A 280 -2.80 2.58 -4.14
C LEU A 280 -2.31 2.69 -5.59
N ARG A 281 -3.22 2.75 -6.56
CA ARG A 281 -2.89 2.93 -7.98
C ARG A 281 -2.11 4.22 -8.22
N GLN A 282 -2.45 5.29 -7.51
CA GLN A 282 -1.81 6.58 -7.69
C GLN A 282 -0.53 6.75 -6.85
N TYR A 283 -0.22 5.79 -5.98
CA TYR A 283 0.93 5.85 -5.08
C TYR A 283 2.26 5.81 -5.86
N THR A 284 3.22 6.64 -5.46
CA THR A 284 4.48 6.89 -6.19
C THR A 284 5.73 6.40 -5.46
N ASN A 285 5.59 5.92 -4.23
CA ASN A 285 6.68 5.41 -3.39
C ASN A 285 6.49 3.91 -3.10
N PRO A 286 7.52 3.18 -2.64
CA PRO A 286 7.40 1.76 -2.34
C PRO A 286 6.28 1.45 -1.33
N ILE A 287 5.47 0.44 -1.63
CA ILE A 287 4.43 -0.11 -0.76
C ILE A 287 4.79 -1.57 -0.48
N ILE A 288 4.92 -1.92 0.79
CA ILE A 288 5.17 -3.28 1.24
C ILE A 288 3.93 -3.77 1.97
N VAL A 289 3.26 -4.75 1.39
CA VAL A 289 2.17 -5.49 2.04
C VAL A 289 2.77 -6.73 2.68
N TYR A 290 2.57 -6.91 3.97
CA TYR A 290 3.06 -8.06 4.72
C TYR A 290 1.94 -8.70 5.52
N ILE A 291 1.68 -9.99 5.30
CA ILE A 291 0.72 -10.76 6.09
C ILE A 291 1.46 -11.35 7.31
N PRO A 292 1.18 -10.89 8.54
CA PRO A 292 1.91 -11.31 9.75
C PRO A 292 1.56 -12.75 10.18
N PRO A 293 2.28 -13.31 11.19
CA PRO A 293 1.95 -14.63 11.74
C PRO A 293 0.49 -14.75 12.16
N PHE A 294 -0.15 -15.85 11.79
CA PHE A 294 -1.58 -16.10 11.99
C PHE A 294 -2.50 -15.02 11.39
N GLY A 295 -1.96 -14.11 10.59
CA GLY A 295 -2.71 -13.14 9.82
C GLY A 295 -3.37 -13.79 8.62
N GLU A 296 -4.54 -13.29 8.24
CA GLU A 296 -5.27 -13.80 7.10
C GLU A 296 -5.60 -12.67 6.12
N LEU A 297 -5.46 -12.93 4.83
CA LEU A 297 -5.89 -12.01 3.77
C LEU A 297 -6.83 -12.74 2.81
N ARG A 298 -8.12 -12.40 2.85
CA ARG A 298 -9.16 -13.17 2.17
C ARG A 298 -10.00 -12.34 1.20
N GLY A 299 -10.50 -13.01 0.17
CA GLY A 299 -11.57 -12.53 -0.72
C GLY A 299 -11.36 -11.11 -1.26
N GLY A 300 -12.36 -10.27 -1.08
CA GLY A 300 -12.31 -8.88 -1.54
C GLY A 300 -11.18 -8.06 -0.90
N SER A 301 -10.74 -8.43 0.31
CA SER A 301 -9.64 -7.71 0.95
C SER A 301 -8.32 -7.91 0.25
N TRP A 302 -8.04 -9.12 -0.27
CA TRP A 302 -6.88 -9.36 -1.12
C TRP A 302 -6.97 -8.51 -2.39
N ALA A 303 -8.12 -8.52 -3.05
CA ALA A 303 -8.32 -7.89 -4.34
C ALA A 303 -8.00 -6.38 -4.33
N VAL A 304 -8.25 -5.68 -3.22
CA VAL A 304 -8.02 -4.22 -3.12
C VAL A 304 -6.59 -3.84 -2.69
N VAL A 305 -5.75 -4.79 -2.27
CA VAL A 305 -4.34 -4.55 -1.90
C VAL A 305 -3.34 -5.39 -2.70
N ASP A 306 -3.80 -6.00 -3.79
CA ASP A 306 -2.97 -6.85 -4.64
C ASP A 306 -1.88 -6.03 -5.36
N PRO A 307 -0.64 -6.53 -5.47
CA PRO A 307 0.45 -5.82 -6.15
C PRO A 307 0.16 -5.47 -7.61
N SER A 308 -0.74 -6.18 -8.29
CA SER A 308 -1.12 -5.87 -9.68
C SER A 308 -1.77 -4.51 -9.85
N ILE A 309 -2.35 -3.92 -8.79
CA ILE A 309 -2.90 -2.56 -8.79
C ILE A 309 -1.81 -1.54 -9.15
N ASN A 310 -0.61 -1.72 -8.63
CA ASN A 310 0.53 -0.86 -8.88
C ASN A 310 1.85 -1.64 -8.85
N SER A 311 2.05 -2.47 -9.87
CA SER A 311 3.17 -3.43 -9.98
C SER A 311 4.56 -2.78 -10.02
N LYS A 312 4.64 -1.45 -10.18
CA LYS A 312 5.89 -0.69 -10.14
C LYS A 312 6.36 -0.43 -8.71
N TYR A 313 5.44 -0.28 -7.77
CA TYR A 313 5.72 0.19 -6.42
C TYR A 313 5.28 -0.77 -5.32
N MET A 314 4.38 -1.73 -5.61
CA MET A 314 3.84 -2.66 -4.63
C MET A 314 4.57 -4.01 -4.64
N GLU A 315 4.90 -4.49 -3.44
CA GLU A 315 5.36 -5.86 -3.19
C GLU A 315 4.56 -6.48 -2.05
N MET A 316 4.26 -7.78 -2.17
CA MET A 316 3.52 -8.53 -1.16
C MET A 316 4.34 -9.69 -0.62
N TYR A 317 4.31 -9.85 0.69
CA TYR A 317 5.04 -10.85 1.46
C TYR A 317 4.10 -11.50 2.47
N ALA A 318 4.41 -12.74 2.85
CA ALA A 318 3.60 -13.51 3.78
C ALA A 318 4.49 -14.22 4.81
N ASP A 319 4.02 -14.31 6.04
CA ASP A 319 4.62 -15.15 7.08
C ASP A 319 4.31 -16.64 6.84
N PRO A 320 5.19 -17.60 7.20
CA PRO A 320 4.90 -19.03 7.10
C PRO A 320 3.58 -19.48 7.75
N ASP A 321 3.19 -18.83 8.84
CA ASP A 321 1.98 -19.18 9.60
C ASP A 321 0.73 -18.41 9.13
N SER A 322 0.86 -17.52 8.15
CA SER A 322 -0.26 -16.76 7.59
C SER A 322 -1.16 -17.60 6.67
N ARG A 323 -2.34 -17.06 6.32
CA ARG A 323 -3.27 -17.69 5.37
C ARG A 323 -3.84 -16.69 4.37
N GLY A 324 -4.26 -17.21 3.23
CA GLY A 324 -4.88 -16.37 2.20
C GLY A 324 -5.55 -17.21 1.12
N GLY A 325 -6.69 -16.72 0.67
CA GLY A 325 -7.57 -17.44 -0.23
C GLY A 325 -8.85 -16.65 -0.52
N VAL A 326 -9.71 -17.18 -1.40
CA VAL A 326 -10.93 -16.47 -1.80
C VAL A 326 -11.95 -16.42 -0.65
N LEU A 327 -12.07 -17.51 0.10
CA LEU A 327 -12.96 -17.65 1.25
C LEU A 327 -12.18 -18.26 2.42
N GLU A 328 -12.74 -18.18 3.61
CA GLU A 328 -12.29 -18.98 4.74
C GLU A 328 -12.51 -20.48 4.45
N ALA A 329 -11.73 -21.35 5.10
CA ALA A 329 -11.77 -22.78 4.88
C ALA A 329 -13.17 -23.38 5.15
N GLU A 330 -13.87 -22.91 6.19
CA GLU A 330 -15.25 -23.33 6.48
C GLU A 330 -16.20 -22.97 5.32
N GLY A 331 -16.20 -21.71 4.87
CA GLY A 331 -17.03 -21.28 3.74
C GLY A 331 -16.69 -22.01 2.43
N MET A 332 -15.43 -22.38 2.22
CA MET A 332 -15.03 -23.18 1.05
C MET A 332 -15.62 -24.60 1.09
N VAL A 333 -15.64 -25.24 2.26
CA VAL A 333 -16.22 -26.58 2.46
C VAL A 333 -17.73 -26.56 2.21
N GLU A 334 -18.44 -25.54 2.71
CA GLU A 334 -19.89 -25.39 2.49
C GLU A 334 -20.26 -25.31 1.01
N ILE A 335 -19.43 -24.65 0.20
CA ILE A 335 -19.70 -24.46 -1.23
C ILE A 335 -19.22 -25.65 -2.06
N LYS A 336 -17.98 -26.10 -1.85
CA LYS A 336 -17.29 -27.07 -2.74
C LYS A 336 -17.23 -28.50 -2.21
N PHE A 337 -17.32 -28.71 -0.90
CA PHE A 337 -17.19 -30.04 -0.28
C PHE A 337 -18.43 -30.37 0.56
N LYS A 338 -19.58 -30.40 -0.13
CA LYS A 338 -20.91 -30.58 0.47
C LYS A 338 -21.06 -31.95 1.13
N LYS A 339 -22.13 -32.13 1.91
CA LYS A 339 -22.47 -33.41 2.59
C LYS A 339 -22.33 -34.65 1.69
N ARG A 340 -22.75 -34.57 0.43
CA ARG A 340 -22.61 -35.68 -0.53
C ARG A 340 -21.15 -36.11 -0.72
N ASP A 341 -20.23 -35.16 -0.80
CA ASP A 341 -18.81 -35.42 -1.06
C ASP A 341 -18.10 -35.87 0.22
N LEU A 342 -18.55 -35.40 1.40
CA LEU A 342 -18.19 -35.97 2.70
C LEU A 342 -18.56 -37.45 2.80
N ILE A 343 -19.81 -37.81 2.46
CA ILE A 343 -20.27 -39.21 2.44
C ILE A 343 -19.43 -40.04 1.47
N LYS A 344 -19.16 -39.54 0.25
CA LYS A 344 -18.25 -40.23 -0.69
C LYS A 344 -16.85 -40.47 -0.10
N ALA A 345 -16.31 -39.49 0.64
CA ALA A 345 -15.03 -39.63 1.30
C ALA A 345 -15.08 -40.67 2.44
N MET A 346 -16.17 -40.72 3.21
CA MET A 346 -16.41 -41.75 4.23
C MET A 346 -16.42 -43.14 3.62
N HIS A 347 -17.23 -43.36 2.57
CA HIS A 347 -17.30 -44.63 1.85
C HIS A 347 -15.96 -45.05 1.24
N ARG A 348 -15.09 -44.09 0.88
CA ARG A 348 -13.76 -44.37 0.33
C ARG A 348 -12.71 -44.67 1.39
N LEU A 349 -12.81 -44.10 2.60
CA LEU A 349 -11.73 -44.11 3.59
C LEU A 349 -12.05 -44.90 4.86
N ASP A 350 -13.30 -44.89 5.33
CA ASP A 350 -13.70 -45.59 6.55
C ASP A 350 -13.78 -47.11 6.31
N PRO A 351 -13.05 -47.92 7.09
CA PRO A 351 -13.02 -49.37 6.89
C PRO A 351 -14.34 -50.06 7.26
N ILE A 352 -15.10 -49.53 8.21
CA ILE A 352 -16.36 -50.13 8.67
C ILE A 352 -17.44 -49.95 7.61
N ILE A 353 -17.57 -48.77 7.01
CA ILE A 353 -18.50 -48.54 5.89
C ILE A 353 -18.13 -49.42 4.69
N LYS A 354 -16.83 -49.62 4.40
CA LYS A 354 -16.41 -50.54 3.33
C LYS A 354 -16.81 -51.98 3.59
N GLU A 355 -16.64 -52.44 4.83
CA GLU A 355 -17.03 -53.79 5.23
C GLU A 355 -18.55 -53.97 5.13
N LEU A 356 -19.33 -53.02 5.66
CA LEU A 356 -20.80 -53.02 5.57
C LEU A 356 -21.27 -53.00 4.11
N LYS A 357 -20.60 -52.23 3.25
CA LYS A 357 -20.91 -52.19 1.81
C LYS A 357 -20.55 -53.50 1.10
N SER A 358 -19.43 -54.12 1.43
CA SER A 358 -19.08 -55.44 0.89
C SER A 358 -20.06 -56.51 1.35
N ARG A 359 -20.54 -56.45 2.60
CA ARG A 359 -21.62 -57.33 3.10
C ARG A 359 -22.92 -57.09 2.34
N LEU A 360 -23.27 -55.83 2.07
CA LEU A 360 -24.43 -55.46 1.26
C LEU A 360 -24.34 -56.03 -0.17
N GLU A 361 -23.19 -55.88 -0.83
CA GLU A 361 -22.93 -56.40 -2.18
C GLU A 361 -22.96 -57.94 -2.23
N ASN A 362 -22.42 -58.62 -1.21
CA ASN A 362 -22.46 -60.08 -1.09
C ASN A 362 -23.89 -60.59 -0.81
N SER A 363 -24.67 -59.90 0.01
CA SER A 363 -26.08 -60.25 0.27
C SER A 363 -26.97 -60.05 -0.96
N ALA A 364 -26.69 -59.05 -1.80
CA ALA A 364 -27.41 -58.81 -3.05
C ALA A 364 -27.10 -59.83 -4.15
N ALA A 365 -25.95 -60.50 -4.09
CA ALA A 365 -25.55 -61.52 -5.06
C ALA A 365 -26.17 -62.90 -4.81
N THR A 366 -26.78 -63.14 -3.63
CA THR A 366 -27.06 -64.51 -3.17
C THR A 366 -28.51 -64.98 -3.35
N GLU A 367 -29.57 -64.16 -3.45
CA GLU A 367 -30.92 -64.60 -3.91
C GLU A 367 -31.98 -63.48 -4.00
N PRO A 368 -33.03 -63.61 -4.85
CA PRO A 368 -34.18 -62.71 -4.93
C PRO A 368 -35.36 -63.19 -4.04
N GLU A 369 -36.08 -62.23 -3.44
CA GLU A 369 -37.45 -62.34 -2.89
C GLU A 369 -37.71 -62.74 -1.41
N GLY A 370 -36.71 -62.88 -0.54
CA GLY A 370 -36.93 -63.33 0.86
C GLY A 370 -36.67 -62.38 2.04
N GLU A 371 -35.66 -61.51 1.98
CA GLU A 371 -35.11 -60.85 3.19
C GLU A 371 -34.94 -59.33 3.05
N SER A 372 -36.04 -58.58 2.99
CA SER A 372 -36.00 -57.10 3.02
C SER A 372 -35.46 -56.51 4.34
N HIS A 373 -35.36 -57.33 5.40
CA HIS A 373 -34.94 -56.88 6.72
C HIS A 373 -33.42 -56.77 6.93
N GLN A 374 -32.61 -57.65 6.32
CA GLN A 374 -31.15 -57.65 6.53
C GLN A 374 -30.46 -56.51 5.76
N THR A 375 -30.88 -56.25 4.53
CA THR A 375 -30.39 -55.11 3.72
C THR A 375 -30.79 -53.77 4.36
N ALA A 376 -32.02 -53.66 4.86
CA ALA A 376 -32.47 -52.48 5.59
C ALA A 376 -31.72 -52.25 6.91
N ASP A 377 -31.31 -53.31 7.62
CA ASP A 377 -30.50 -53.19 8.84
C ASP A 377 -29.06 -52.75 8.53
N ILE A 378 -28.45 -53.27 7.46
CA ILE A 378 -27.13 -52.82 7.00
C ILE A 378 -27.16 -51.36 6.55
N ASP A 379 -28.18 -50.94 5.79
CA ASP A 379 -28.35 -49.54 5.38
C ASP A 379 -28.57 -48.61 6.58
N LYS A 380 -29.27 -49.08 7.62
CA LYS A 380 -29.43 -48.36 8.88
C LYS A 380 -28.10 -48.22 9.61
N GLN A 381 -27.31 -49.28 9.72
CA GLN A 381 -25.97 -49.26 10.33
C GLN A 381 -25.02 -48.32 9.58
N ILE A 382 -25.06 -48.31 8.23
CA ILE A 382 -24.30 -47.35 7.41
C ILE A 382 -24.75 -45.92 7.72
N SER A 383 -26.06 -45.66 7.76
CA SER A 383 -26.61 -44.33 8.04
C SER A 383 -26.24 -43.81 9.44
N GLU A 384 -26.28 -44.68 10.45
CA GLU A 384 -25.84 -44.36 11.83
C GLU A 384 -24.35 -44.04 11.89
N ARG A 385 -23.53 -44.83 11.18
CA ARG A 385 -22.07 -44.60 11.09
C ARG A 385 -21.75 -43.30 10.35
N GLU A 386 -22.43 -43.00 9.25
CA GLU A 386 -22.29 -41.74 8.52
C GLU A 386 -22.64 -40.53 9.41
N ALA A 387 -23.73 -40.61 10.16
CA ALA A 387 -24.13 -39.55 11.08
C ALA A 387 -23.08 -39.31 12.17
N ALA A 388 -22.51 -40.39 12.74
CA ALA A 388 -21.46 -40.30 13.75
C ALA A 388 -20.14 -39.71 13.21
N LEU A 389 -19.78 -40.04 11.96
CA LEU A 389 -18.53 -39.59 11.34
C LEU A 389 -18.61 -38.18 10.76
N LEU A 390 -19.81 -37.65 10.53
CA LEU A 390 -20.01 -36.37 9.85
C LEU A 390 -19.25 -35.18 10.47
N PRO A 391 -19.24 -34.98 11.80
CA PRO A 391 -18.50 -33.87 12.40
C PRO A 391 -16.98 -33.98 12.17
N VAL A 392 -16.43 -35.20 12.28
CA VAL A 392 -14.98 -35.45 12.10
C VAL A 392 -14.57 -35.26 10.64
N TYR A 393 -15.34 -35.81 9.70
CA TYR A 393 -15.08 -35.63 8.27
C TYR A 393 -15.25 -34.19 7.82
N HIS A 394 -16.16 -33.43 8.45
CA HIS A 394 -16.26 -32.00 8.22
C HIS A 394 -14.97 -31.28 8.65
N GLN A 395 -14.42 -31.56 9.85
CA GLN A 395 -13.12 -31.00 10.27
C GLN A 395 -11.97 -31.40 9.34
N ILE A 396 -11.96 -32.65 8.84
CA ILE A 396 -10.98 -33.11 7.85
C ILE A 396 -11.12 -32.30 6.54
N ALA A 397 -12.35 -32.06 6.09
CA ALA A 397 -12.60 -31.25 4.89
C ALA A 397 -12.17 -29.80 5.08
N VAL A 398 -12.39 -29.21 6.27
CA VAL A 398 -11.92 -27.86 6.61
C VAL A 398 -10.40 -27.83 6.60
N LYS A 399 -9.72 -28.83 7.18
CA LYS A 399 -8.26 -28.91 7.13
C LYS A 399 -7.74 -29.10 5.71
N PHE A 400 -8.43 -29.91 4.89
CA PHE A 400 -8.11 -30.09 3.49
C PHE A 400 -8.24 -28.78 2.70
N ALA A 401 -9.28 -27.98 2.96
CA ALA A 401 -9.43 -26.64 2.39
C ALA A 401 -8.30 -25.70 2.86
N ASP A 402 -7.99 -25.66 4.16
CA ASP A 402 -6.91 -24.85 4.75
C ASP A 402 -5.52 -25.11 4.11
N LEU A 403 -5.25 -26.35 3.69
CA LEU A 403 -3.99 -26.68 2.97
C LEU A 403 -3.86 -25.93 1.63
N HIS A 404 -4.97 -25.53 1.02
CA HIS A 404 -4.96 -24.71 -0.20
C HIS A 404 -4.68 -23.23 0.08
N ASP A 405 -4.74 -22.79 1.33
CA ASP A 405 -4.62 -21.38 1.70
C ASP A 405 -3.24 -21.06 2.29
N THR A 406 -2.27 -21.96 2.09
CA THR A 406 -0.91 -21.85 2.63
C THR A 406 -0.05 -20.84 1.85
N PRO A 407 0.89 -20.15 2.52
CA PRO A 407 1.82 -19.21 1.87
C PRO A 407 2.68 -19.87 0.78
N VAL A 408 3.00 -21.16 0.94
CA VAL A 408 3.73 -21.95 -0.07
C VAL A 408 2.97 -21.97 -1.39
N ARG A 409 1.65 -22.19 -1.35
CA ARG A 409 0.84 -22.14 -2.57
C ARG A 409 0.75 -20.72 -3.14
N MET A 410 0.73 -19.68 -2.31
CA MET A 410 0.75 -18.30 -2.79
C MET A 410 2.03 -17.99 -3.56
N LEU A 411 3.18 -18.46 -3.06
CA LEU A 411 4.47 -18.30 -3.72
C LEU A 411 4.55 -19.10 -5.02
N GLU A 412 4.12 -20.36 -5.02
CA GLU A 412 4.06 -21.23 -6.23
C GLU A 412 3.09 -20.73 -7.30
N LYS A 413 2.20 -19.78 -6.97
CA LYS A 413 1.28 -19.13 -7.90
C LYS A 413 1.65 -17.68 -8.21
N ASP A 414 2.85 -17.26 -7.82
CA ASP A 414 3.39 -15.92 -8.04
C ASP A 414 2.48 -14.80 -7.48
N CYS A 415 1.69 -15.08 -6.44
CA CYS A 415 0.82 -14.10 -5.78
C CYS A 415 1.58 -13.25 -4.75
N ILE A 416 2.70 -13.78 -4.21
CA ILE A 416 3.58 -13.09 -3.27
C ILE A 416 5.03 -13.20 -3.75
N THR A 417 5.88 -12.26 -3.37
CA THR A 417 7.29 -12.24 -3.77
C THR A 417 8.12 -13.25 -2.97
N ARG A 418 7.88 -13.36 -1.65
CA ARG A 418 8.63 -14.26 -0.77
C ARG A 418 7.88 -14.56 0.52
N ILE A 419 8.18 -15.71 1.10
CA ILE A 419 7.77 -16.09 2.46
C ILE A 419 8.86 -15.65 3.44
N ILE A 420 8.50 -14.89 4.47
CA ILE A 420 9.45 -14.30 5.43
C ILE A 420 8.98 -14.58 6.85
N GLU A 421 9.85 -15.24 7.64
CA GLU A 421 9.62 -15.46 9.07
C GLU A 421 9.61 -14.14 9.84
N TRP A 422 8.58 -13.91 10.65
CA TRP A 422 8.38 -12.71 11.46
C TRP A 422 9.60 -12.27 12.26
N LYS A 423 10.28 -13.19 12.95
CA LYS A 423 11.44 -12.85 13.79
C LYS A 423 12.53 -12.10 13.01
N LYS A 424 12.79 -12.52 11.77
CA LYS A 424 13.83 -11.93 10.89
C LYS A 424 13.27 -10.93 9.89
N SER A 425 11.97 -10.66 9.94
CA SER A 425 11.27 -9.80 8.98
C SER A 425 11.81 -8.37 8.98
N ARG A 426 12.14 -7.82 10.16
CA ARG A 426 12.68 -6.47 10.33
C ARG A 426 13.95 -6.25 9.50
N LYS A 427 14.97 -7.09 9.67
CA LYS A 427 16.23 -7.01 8.93
C LYS A 427 16.00 -7.10 7.43
N PHE A 428 15.22 -8.10 6.99
CA PHE A 428 14.98 -8.31 5.56
C PHE A 428 14.25 -7.12 4.92
N LEU A 429 13.16 -6.67 5.55
CA LEU A 429 12.29 -5.62 5.01
C LEU A 429 12.96 -4.24 5.09
N TYR A 430 13.84 -4.00 6.07
CA TYR A 430 14.70 -2.81 6.10
C TYR A 430 15.59 -2.74 4.84
N TRP A 431 16.38 -3.78 4.58
CA TRP A 431 17.29 -3.78 3.43
C TRP A 431 16.53 -3.77 2.11
N ARG A 432 15.37 -4.44 2.04
CA ARG A 432 14.51 -4.39 0.85
C ARG A 432 13.96 -2.99 0.61
N LEU A 433 13.41 -2.34 1.63
CA LEU A 433 12.89 -0.98 1.53
C LEU A 433 14.00 0.00 1.12
N ARG A 434 15.16 -0.08 1.77
CA ARG A 434 16.31 0.78 1.47
C ARG A 434 16.76 0.62 0.01
N ARG A 435 16.78 -0.61 -0.48
CA ARG A 435 17.06 -0.92 -1.88
C ARG A 435 16.05 -0.29 -2.83
N LEU A 436 14.75 -0.48 -2.57
CA LEU A 436 13.69 0.04 -3.43
C LEU A 436 13.73 1.56 -3.52
N LEU A 437 13.98 2.26 -2.41
CA LEU A 437 14.10 3.73 -2.41
C LEU A 437 15.25 4.21 -3.30
N LEU A 438 16.43 3.60 -3.18
CA LEU A 438 17.59 3.95 -4.00
C LEU A 438 17.38 3.59 -5.47
N GLN A 439 16.84 2.41 -5.75
CA GLN A 439 16.53 1.98 -7.12
C GLN A 439 15.55 2.93 -7.79
N HIS A 440 14.46 3.30 -7.09
CA HIS A 440 13.46 4.23 -7.62
C HIS A 440 14.04 5.62 -7.85
N GLN A 441 14.96 6.09 -6.99
CA GLN A 441 15.64 7.36 -7.20
C GLN A 441 16.45 7.39 -8.51
N PHE A 442 17.23 6.33 -8.78
CA PHE A 442 17.99 6.22 -10.03
C PHE A 442 17.10 6.02 -11.25
N ILE A 443 16.07 5.17 -11.14
CA ILE A 443 15.10 4.93 -12.22
C ILE A 443 14.34 6.22 -12.56
N LYS A 444 13.91 6.99 -11.55
CA LYS A 444 13.27 8.29 -11.77
C LYS A 444 14.20 9.25 -12.51
N SER A 445 15.47 9.33 -12.08
CA SER A 445 16.49 10.15 -12.75
C SER A 445 16.75 9.72 -14.21
N LEU A 446 16.63 8.43 -14.51
CA LEU A 446 16.77 7.88 -15.86
C LEU A 446 15.55 8.20 -16.74
N ILE A 447 14.35 8.04 -16.22
CA ILE A 447 13.10 8.40 -16.92
C ILE A 447 13.03 9.91 -17.18
N GLU A 448 13.47 10.74 -16.23
CA GLU A 448 13.60 12.18 -16.43
C GLU A 448 14.64 12.54 -17.51
N ALA A 449 15.67 11.71 -17.68
CA ALA A 449 16.66 11.89 -18.74
C ALA A 449 16.14 11.46 -20.12
N GLN A 450 15.30 10.43 -20.19
CA GLN A 450 14.65 9.94 -21.41
C GLN A 450 13.18 9.57 -21.12
N PRO A 451 12.24 10.49 -21.42
CA PRO A 451 10.82 10.29 -21.10
C PRO A 451 10.16 9.07 -21.78
N ASP A 452 10.70 8.63 -22.93
CA ASP A 452 10.17 7.50 -23.70
C ASP A 452 10.46 6.13 -23.07
N LEU A 453 11.29 6.07 -22.03
CA LEU A 453 11.77 4.81 -21.45
C LEU A 453 10.75 4.24 -20.46
N TYR A 454 10.38 2.96 -20.65
CA TYR A 454 9.46 2.28 -19.73
C TYR A 454 10.16 1.88 -18.42
N PHE A 455 9.43 1.86 -17.31
CA PHE A 455 9.97 1.52 -15.98
C PHE A 455 10.71 0.17 -15.95
N LYS A 456 10.18 -0.86 -16.61
CA LYS A 456 10.81 -2.18 -16.67
C LYS A 456 12.16 -2.15 -17.42
N GLN A 457 12.24 -1.37 -18.50
CA GLN A 457 13.48 -1.18 -19.25
C GLN A 457 14.52 -0.44 -18.41
N ALA A 458 14.10 0.60 -17.66
CA ALA A 458 14.98 1.31 -16.72
C ALA A 458 15.56 0.37 -15.66
N TYR A 459 14.71 -0.49 -15.11
CA TYR A 459 15.13 -1.49 -14.12
C TYR A 459 16.14 -2.49 -14.72
N GLU A 460 15.88 -3.01 -15.92
CA GLU A 460 16.79 -3.93 -16.61
C GLU A 460 18.13 -3.26 -16.97
N MET A 461 18.11 -1.99 -17.37
CA MET A 461 19.33 -1.19 -17.59
C MET A 461 20.15 -1.03 -16.31
N LEU A 462 19.50 -0.74 -15.18
CA LEU A 462 20.18 -0.64 -13.89
C LEU A 462 20.80 -1.98 -13.47
N ARG A 463 20.08 -3.08 -13.69
CA ARG A 463 20.60 -4.44 -13.48
C ARG A 463 21.79 -4.74 -14.38
N ARG A 464 21.72 -4.33 -15.66
CA ARG A 464 22.84 -4.49 -16.60
C ARG A 464 24.07 -3.72 -16.10
N TRP A 465 23.92 -2.47 -15.68
CA TRP A 465 25.04 -1.67 -15.16
C TRP A 465 25.65 -2.26 -13.90
N PHE A 466 24.86 -2.91 -13.03
CA PHE A 466 25.40 -3.66 -11.90
C PHE A 466 26.26 -4.85 -12.36
N ILE A 467 25.78 -5.62 -13.34
CA ILE A 467 26.49 -6.79 -13.89
C ILE A 467 27.73 -6.39 -14.67
N GLU A 468 27.78 -5.19 -15.25
CA GLU A 468 28.98 -4.73 -15.93
C GLU A 468 30.03 -4.14 -14.97
N ASP A 469 29.59 -3.59 -13.83
CA ASP A 469 30.46 -2.99 -12.80
C ASP A 469 31.08 -4.04 -11.87
N ASN A 470 30.34 -5.13 -11.64
CA ASN A 470 30.82 -6.33 -10.96
C ASN A 470 31.07 -7.45 -11.99
N ASP A 471 31.60 -8.60 -11.58
CA ASP A 471 31.77 -9.72 -12.50
C ASP A 471 30.43 -10.41 -12.81
N ALA A 472 30.30 -10.99 -14.01
CA ALA A 472 29.09 -11.72 -14.42
C ALA A 472 28.75 -12.91 -13.50
N SER A 473 29.74 -13.43 -12.77
CA SER A 473 29.58 -14.46 -11.73
C SER A 473 28.74 -13.98 -10.54
N GLU A 474 28.63 -12.67 -10.30
CA GLU A 474 27.88 -12.08 -9.18
C GLU A 474 26.45 -11.68 -9.57
N ALA A 475 26.00 -11.96 -10.79
CA ALA A 475 24.65 -11.60 -11.25
C ALA A 475 23.52 -12.17 -10.37
N TYR A 476 23.72 -13.34 -9.76
CA TYR A 476 22.76 -13.96 -8.83
C TYR A 476 22.58 -13.17 -7.52
N GLN A 477 23.57 -12.35 -7.14
CA GLN A 477 23.52 -11.54 -5.92
C GLN A 477 22.52 -10.39 -6.04
N TRP A 478 22.20 -9.96 -7.27
CA TRP A 478 21.16 -8.97 -7.53
C TRP A 478 19.82 -9.38 -6.92
N ASP A 479 19.42 -10.64 -7.04
CA ASP A 479 18.11 -11.08 -6.56
C ASP A 479 18.16 -11.54 -5.09
N ASN A 480 19.31 -12.07 -4.65
CA ASN A 480 19.43 -12.73 -3.35
C ASN A 480 19.94 -11.83 -2.20
N ASN A 481 20.73 -10.79 -2.49
CA ASN A 481 21.38 -10.00 -1.46
C ASN A 481 21.01 -8.51 -1.53
N ASN A 482 19.97 -8.12 -0.79
CA ASN A 482 19.53 -6.72 -0.76
C ASN A 482 20.59 -5.78 -0.17
N GLU A 483 21.37 -6.22 0.81
CA GLU A 483 22.37 -5.40 1.51
C GLU A 483 23.51 -5.01 0.56
N LEU A 484 24.05 -5.97 -0.20
CA LEU A 484 25.13 -5.71 -1.16
C LEU A 484 24.70 -4.73 -2.26
N ILE A 485 23.47 -4.85 -2.75
CA ILE A 485 22.92 -3.92 -3.74
C ILE A 485 22.75 -2.52 -3.16
N VAL A 486 22.31 -2.40 -1.91
CA VAL A 486 22.23 -1.11 -1.23
C VAL A 486 23.61 -0.48 -1.10
N GLN A 487 24.62 -1.23 -0.65
CA GLN A 487 25.99 -0.74 -0.53
C GLN A 487 26.55 -0.27 -1.89
N TRP A 488 26.31 -1.02 -2.96
CA TRP A 488 26.69 -0.62 -4.31
C TRP A 488 25.98 0.65 -4.76
N LEU A 489 24.65 0.73 -4.61
CA LEU A 489 23.86 1.92 -5.00
C LEU A 489 24.28 3.17 -4.21
N GLN A 490 24.55 3.05 -2.92
CA GLN A 490 25.05 4.14 -2.08
C GLN A 490 26.43 4.61 -2.56
N LYS A 491 27.34 3.67 -2.84
CA LYS A 491 28.66 4.00 -3.41
C LYS A 491 28.52 4.77 -4.74
N GLN A 492 27.60 4.37 -5.61
CA GLN A 492 27.34 5.10 -6.86
C GLN A 492 26.73 6.50 -6.63
N GLN A 493 25.94 6.67 -5.56
CA GLN A 493 25.38 7.96 -5.17
C GLN A 493 26.44 8.91 -4.60
N ASP A 494 27.38 8.41 -3.81
CA ASP A 494 28.41 9.22 -3.14
C ASP A 494 29.57 9.58 -4.08
N LEU A 495 29.86 8.75 -5.08
CA LEU A 495 30.93 9.00 -6.04
C LEU A 495 30.62 10.21 -6.96
N PRO A 496 31.64 11.03 -7.31
CA PRO A 496 31.52 12.05 -8.35
C PRO A 496 31.09 11.44 -9.70
N THR A 497 30.44 12.23 -10.54
CA THR A 497 29.84 11.74 -11.80
C THR A 497 30.84 11.04 -12.72
N GLU A 498 32.10 11.48 -12.75
CA GLU A 498 33.16 10.89 -13.57
C GLU A 498 33.59 9.49 -13.10
N LYS A 499 33.44 9.20 -11.81
CA LYS A 499 33.82 7.91 -11.19
C LYS A 499 32.63 6.98 -10.99
N SER A 500 31.41 7.53 -11.00
CA SER A 500 30.19 6.73 -10.93
C SER A 500 29.77 6.28 -12.32
N ARG A 501 29.77 4.97 -12.52
CA ARG A 501 29.29 4.36 -13.77
C ARG A 501 27.82 4.66 -14.02
N VAL A 502 26.98 4.59 -12.99
CA VAL A 502 25.53 4.85 -13.11
C VAL A 502 25.27 6.30 -13.50
N LYS A 503 25.90 7.28 -12.83
CA LYS A 503 25.69 8.70 -13.16
C LYS A 503 26.24 9.05 -14.55
N SER A 504 27.41 8.54 -14.92
CA SER A 504 27.99 8.73 -16.25
C SER A 504 27.09 8.15 -17.34
N ASN A 505 26.56 6.93 -17.13
CA ASN A 505 25.64 6.31 -18.08
C ASN A 505 24.32 7.09 -18.21
N ILE A 506 23.76 7.60 -17.10
CA ILE A 506 22.57 8.47 -17.14
C ILE A 506 22.86 9.75 -17.94
N GLN A 507 24.05 10.35 -17.81
CA GLN A 507 24.44 11.51 -18.61
C GLN A 507 24.55 11.18 -20.11
N SER A 508 25.11 10.03 -20.46
CA SER A 508 25.18 9.56 -21.84
C SER A 508 23.79 9.35 -22.43
N VAL A 509 22.89 8.68 -21.69
CA VAL A 509 21.48 8.51 -22.09
C VAL A 509 20.79 9.86 -22.29
N ARG A 510 21.00 10.81 -21.38
CA ARG A 510 20.45 12.17 -21.50
C ARG A 510 20.96 12.89 -22.76
N ARG A 511 22.25 12.76 -23.07
CA ARG A 511 22.86 13.35 -24.26
C ARG A 511 22.23 12.75 -25.53
N ASP A 512 22.09 11.43 -25.59
CA ASP A 512 21.51 10.73 -26.74
C ASP A 512 20.03 11.10 -26.94
N ALA A 513 19.26 11.20 -25.85
CA ALA A 513 17.87 11.63 -25.89
C ALA A 513 17.74 13.06 -26.47
N LYS A 514 18.58 14.00 -26.02
CA LYS A 514 18.60 15.38 -26.56
C LYS A 514 19.03 15.45 -28.02
N LEU A 515 19.99 14.63 -28.44
CA LEU A 515 20.37 14.53 -29.85
C LEU A 515 19.22 14.00 -30.71
N ASN A 516 18.48 13.01 -30.22
CA ASN A 516 17.32 12.48 -30.95
C ASN A 516 16.16 13.47 -31.02
N GLU A 517 15.92 14.24 -29.96
CA GLU A 517 14.95 15.34 -29.93
C GLU A 517 15.28 16.38 -31.01
N ILE A 518 16.54 16.83 -31.08
CA ILE A 518 17.01 17.77 -32.12
C ILE A 518 16.84 17.17 -33.52
N LYS A 519 17.17 15.89 -33.71
CA LYS A 519 16.97 15.20 -35.00
C LYS A 519 15.50 15.11 -35.40
N SER A 520 14.59 14.91 -34.44
CA SER A 520 13.14 14.90 -34.71
C SER A 520 12.67 16.29 -35.14
N ILE A 521 13.05 17.33 -34.40
CA ILE A 521 12.69 18.73 -34.71
C ILE A 521 13.19 19.13 -36.11
N LEU A 522 14.41 18.73 -36.48
CA LEU A 522 14.98 19.00 -37.80
C LEU A 522 14.26 18.25 -38.93
N LYS A 523 13.70 17.07 -38.66
CA LYS A 523 12.87 16.33 -39.62
C LYS A 523 11.50 17.00 -39.80
N ASP A 524 10.90 17.47 -38.72
CA ASP A 524 9.57 18.09 -38.73
C ASP A 524 9.60 19.50 -39.34
N CYS A 525 10.70 20.24 -39.15
CA CYS A 525 10.89 21.62 -39.63
C CYS A 525 12.23 21.78 -40.38
N PRO A 526 12.34 21.29 -41.63
CA PRO A 526 13.60 21.32 -42.37
C PRO A 526 14.10 22.74 -42.68
N GLY A 527 13.19 23.74 -42.71
CA GLY A 527 13.54 25.15 -42.97
C GLY A 527 14.40 25.82 -41.89
N ILE A 528 14.43 25.29 -40.66
CA ILE A 528 15.21 25.84 -39.54
C ILE A 528 16.68 25.37 -39.59
N SER A 529 16.97 24.33 -40.38
CA SER A 529 18.27 23.66 -40.38
C SER A 529 19.44 24.60 -40.72
N PHE A 530 19.25 25.49 -41.70
CA PHE A 530 20.30 26.41 -42.13
C PHE A 530 20.60 27.47 -41.07
N ASP A 531 19.55 28.07 -40.50
CA ASP A 531 19.68 29.08 -39.44
C ASP A 531 20.31 28.48 -38.17
N LEU A 532 19.91 27.25 -37.82
CA LEU A 532 20.47 26.52 -36.68
C LEU A 532 21.96 26.21 -36.87
N ILE A 533 22.37 25.78 -38.07
CA ILE A 533 23.79 25.56 -38.40
C ILE A 533 24.56 26.88 -38.27
N GLY A 534 24.01 27.99 -38.74
CA GLY A 534 24.60 29.33 -38.60
C GLY A 534 24.90 29.68 -37.14
N ASP A 535 23.90 29.55 -36.27
CA ASP A 535 24.04 29.83 -34.83
C ASP A 535 24.97 28.85 -34.10
N LEU A 536 24.94 27.56 -34.45
CA LEU A 536 25.82 26.55 -33.88
C LEU A 536 27.27 26.81 -34.25
N VAL A 537 27.55 27.12 -35.52
CA VAL A 537 28.91 27.42 -36.00
C VAL A 537 29.48 28.64 -35.30
N GLN A 538 28.68 29.65 -34.96
CA GLN A 538 29.16 30.81 -34.21
C GLN A 538 29.67 30.45 -32.80
N LYS A 539 29.00 29.53 -32.11
CA LYS A 539 29.31 29.11 -30.73
C LYS A 539 30.51 28.17 -30.60
N LEU A 540 30.99 27.59 -31.70
CA LEU A 540 32.11 26.64 -31.70
C LEU A 540 33.48 27.31 -31.54
N ASN A 541 34.42 26.52 -31.04
CA ASN A 541 35.81 26.91 -30.81
C ASN A 541 36.57 27.01 -32.14
N THR A 542 37.67 27.75 -32.21
CA THR A 542 38.43 27.95 -33.46
C THR A 542 38.90 26.63 -34.10
N ASN A 543 39.23 25.63 -33.29
CA ASN A 543 39.62 24.29 -33.75
C ASN A 543 38.43 23.48 -34.30
N GLU A 544 37.26 23.55 -33.65
CA GLU A 544 36.04 22.87 -34.09
C GLU A 544 35.49 23.50 -35.38
N LYS A 545 35.59 24.83 -35.50
CA LYS A 545 35.28 25.56 -36.74
C LYS A 545 36.15 25.08 -37.91
N ALA A 546 37.45 24.90 -37.69
CA ALA A 546 38.36 24.40 -38.71
C ALA A 546 38.03 22.95 -39.14
N GLU A 547 37.64 22.08 -38.20
CA GLU A 547 37.18 20.73 -38.52
C GLU A 547 35.88 20.73 -39.32
N ILE A 548 34.89 21.55 -38.96
CA ILE A 548 33.64 21.65 -39.72
C ILE A 548 33.87 22.16 -41.14
N ILE A 549 34.73 23.17 -41.32
CA ILE A 549 35.09 23.67 -42.65
C ILE A 549 35.74 22.54 -43.47
N LYS A 550 36.62 21.74 -42.86
CA LYS A 550 37.24 20.58 -43.52
C LYS A 550 36.20 19.53 -43.92
N ILE A 551 35.25 19.21 -43.04
CA ILE A 551 34.16 18.26 -43.31
C ILE A 551 33.26 18.76 -44.44
N LEU A 552 32.87 20.04 -44.43
CA LEU A 552 32.05 20.66 -45.49
C LEU A 552 32.79 20.69 -46.83
N SER A 553 34.10 20.95 -46.84
CA SER A 553 34.93 20.92 -48.06
C SER A 553 35.12 19.52 -48.64
N GLN A 554 34.91 18.46 -47.84
CA GLN A 554 34.95 17.07 -48.30
C GLN A 554 33.58 16.58 -48.80
N LEU A 555 32.49 17.25 -48.43
CA LEU A 555 31.11 16.93 -48.81
C LEU A 555 30.65 17.59 -50.12
N THR A 556 31.45 18.47 -50.73
CA THR A 556 31.16 19.02 -52.06
C THR A 556 31.12 17.91 -53.12
N PRO A 557 30.03 17.79 -53.91
CA PRO A 557 29.88 16.71 -54.87
C PRO A 557 30.87 16.88 -56.04
N THR A 558 31.57 15.79 -56.39
CA THR A 558 32.18 15.63 -57.71
C THR A 558 31.07 15.69 -58.77
N ASN A 559 31.12 16.69 -59.66
CA ASN A 559 30.20 16.86 -60.79
C ASN A 559 29.98 15.56 -61.58
N PRO A 560 28.75 15.21 -61.98
CA PRO A 560 28.53 14.32 -63.11
C PRO A 560 28.88 15.11 -64.38
N SER A 561 29.96 14.71 -65.04
CA SER A 561 30.41 15.27 -66.31
C SER A 561 29.34 15.15 -67.39
N ALA A 562 29.02 16.27 -68.03
CA ALA A 562 28.20 16.39 -69.22
C ALA A 562 28.76 15.53 -70.37
N SER A 563 27.95 14.60 -70.88
CA SER A 563 28.12 14.01 -72.21
C SER A 563 27.05 14.58 -73.14
N THR A 564 27.30 15.78 -73.65
CA THR A 564 26.66 16.28 -74.87
C THR A 564 27.52 15.86 -76.05
N THR A 565 27.21 14.69 -76.63
CA THR A 565 27.57 14.40 -78.02
C THR A 565 26.59 15.16 -78.91
N THR A 566 27.13 16.13 -79.62
CA THR A 566 26.50 16.84 -80.73
C THR A 566 26.27 15.88 -81.89
N ASP A 567 25.00 15.74 -82.29
CA ASP A 567 24.62 15.31 -83.64
C ASP A 567 25.04 16.41 -84.63
N GLU A 568 26.01 16.10 -85.49
CA GLU A 568 26.17 16.75 -86.80
C GLU A 568 25.86 15.74 -87.91
N ILE A 569 25.04 16.22 -88.83
CA ILE A 569 24.44 15.57 -89.99
C ILE A 569 25.46 15.51 -91.16
N VAL A 570 25.25 14.54 -92.07
CA VAL A 570 25.62 14.39 -93.52
C VAL A 570 26.28 13.01 -93.71
N ASP A 571 25.75 12.01 -94.44
CA ASP A 571 24.85 11.92 -95.61
C ASP A 571 23.77 10.83 -95.43
#